data_AF-A0A0R3A8G5-F1
#
_entry.id   AF-A0A0R3A8G5-F1
#
_cell.length_a   1.000
_cell.length_b   1.000
_cell.length_c   1.000
_cell.angle_alpha   90.00
_cell.angle_beta   90.00
_cell.angle_gamma   90.00
#
_symmetry.space_group_name_H-M   'P 1'
#
loop_
_entity.id
_entity.type
_entity.pdbx_description
1 polymer ?
#
loop_
_entity_poly.entity_id
_entity_poly.type
_entity_poly.pdbx_seq_one_letter_code
_entity_poly.pdbx_strand_id
1 'polypeptide(L)'
;MLQTLLKTAALLTALSLTGCVSYTVTGPLSAPPHPAKVSSPRAAQIADVSVAIPDADDATRTAISRSLTHQLNQYVKAGGYFKDVTEYPVRLGENDVVLKFNMTSLKGHRAPHPAYIPGALLTLTIWIWVNGPIYVDSFDMAGDLAIVDRNGKELAAAKEQIKFEHNVGLYGREYWSPVMGVKKLNELVSTLLDNATAKLAQPQLKEEQK
;
A
#
# COMPACT_ATOMS: atom_id res chain seq x y z
N MET A 1 -43.79 -6.55 23.50
CA MET A 1 -42.40 -6.80 23.89
C MET A 1 -41.56 -7.39 22.77
N LEU A 2 -41.97 -8.49 22.12
CA LEU A 2 -41.19 -9.09 21.02
C LEU A 2 -40.95 -8.15 19.82
N GLN A 3 -41.98 -7.41 19.39
CA GLN A 3 -41.83 -6.42 18.31
C GLN A 3 -40.92 -5.24 18.68
N THR A 4 -40.89 -4.84 19.95
CA THR A 4 -40.01 -3.78 20.44
C THR A 4 -38.56 -4.26 20.49
N LEU A 5 -38.32 -5.50 20.91
CA LEU A 5 -37.02 -6.18 20.89
C LEU A 5 -36.48 -6.38 19.46
N LEU A 6 -37.34 -6.75 18.52
CA LEU A 6 -36.97 -6.89 17.10
C LEU A 6 -36.58 -5.54 16.48
N LYS A 7 -37.32 -4.46 16.82
CA LYS A 7 -37.01 -3.10 16.34
C LYS A 7 -35.69 -2.58 16.94
N THR A 8 -35.42 -2.80 18.22
CA THR A 8 -34.14 -2.40 18.83
C THR A 8 -32.98 -3.25 18.33
N ALA A 9 -33.18 -4.55 18.13
CA ALA A 9 -32.16 -5.42 17.54
C ALA A 9 -31.83 -5.01 16.10
N ALA A 10 -32.83 -4.69 15.28
CA ALA A 10 -32.66 -4.18 13.92
C ALA A 10 -31.95 -2.82 13.89
N LEU A 11 -32.27 -1.92 14.83
CA LEU A 11 -31.60 -0.63 14.96
C LEU A 11 -30.12 -0.80 15.36
N LEU A 12 -29.84 -1.65 16.34
CA LEU A 12 -28.47 -1.94 16.80
C LEU A 12 -27.64 -2.64 15.71
N THR A 13 -28.24 -3.55 14.93
CA THR A 13 -27.55 -4.16 13.79
C THR A 13 -27.28 -3.14 12.69
N ALA A 14 -28.23 -2.28 12.36
CA ALA A 14 -28.01 -1.19 11.41
C ALA A 14 -26.88 -0.23 11.87
N LEU A 15 -26.84 0.15 13.15
CA LEU A 15 -25.77 0.98 13.72
C LEU A 15 -24.42 0.24 13.83
N SER A 16 -24.41 -1.08 14.00
CA SER A 16 -23.15 -1.86 14.00
C SER A 16 -22.54 -1.99 12.60
N LEU A 17 -23.37 -1.91 11.55
CA LEU A 17 -22.93 -1.98 10.16
C LEU A 17 -22.32 -0.65 9.67
N THR A 18 -22.56 0.48 10.36
CA THR A 18 -22.03 1.80 9.95
C THR A 18 -20.53 2.01 10.22
N GLY A 19 -19.77 0.96 10.56
CA GLY A 19 -18.36 1.06 10.94
C GLY A 19 -17.42 0.03 10.32
N CYS A 20 -17.94 -0.94 9.56
CA CYS A 20 -17.14 -1.96 8.88
C CYS A 20 -16.97 -1.60 7.41
N VAL A 21 -15.78 -1.16 7.00
CA VAL A 21 -15.50 -0.79 5.60
C VAL A 21 -14.22 -1.46 5.15
N SER A 22 -14.31 -2.27 4.10
CA SER A 22 -13.14 -2.81 3.39
C SER A 22 -12.95 -2.05 2.09
N TYR A 23 -11.72 -1.73 1.75
CA TYR A 23 -11.37 -0.99 0.55
C TYR A 23 -9.97 -1.38 0.06
N THR A 24 -9.69 -1.04 -1.19
CA THR A 24 -8.37 -1.23 -1.79
C THR A 24 -7.57 0.07 -1.69
N VAL A 25 -6.34 -0.01 -1.19
CA VAL A 25 -5.45 1.14 -1.04
C VAL A 25 -4.73 1.40 -2.37
N THR A 26 -5.09 2.50 -3.05
CA THR A 26 -4.58 2.79 -4.41
C THR A 26 -3.89 4.17 -4.54
N GLY A 27 -3.67 4.87 -3.44
CA GLY A 27 -3.02 6.19 -3.43
C GLY A 27 -3.97 7.38 -3.27
N PRO A 28 -3.54 8.60 -3.61
CA PRO A 28 -2.35 8.92 -4.39
C PRO A 28 -1.03 8.72 -3.62
N LEU A 29 -0.01 8.14 -4.28
CA LEU A 29 1.36 8.15 -3.78
C LEU A 29 1.79 9.60 -3.57
N SER A 30 2.37 9.86 -2.40
CA SER A 30 2.92 11.18 -2.09
C SER A 30 4.33 11.30 -2.63
N ALA A 31 4.92 12.49 -2.59
CA ALA A 31 6.34 12.64 -2.89
C ALA A 31 7.18 11.70 -2.00
N PRO A 32 8.30 11.14 -2.51
CA PRO A 32 9.19 10.32 -1.72
C PRO A 32 9.61 11.05 -0.44
N PRO A 33 9.56 10.39 0.73
CA PRO A 33 9.81 11.07 2.00
C PRO A 33 11.24 11.62 2.07
N HIS A 34 12.19 10.88 1.48
CA HIS A 34 13.60 11.22 1.42
C HIS A 34 14.14 10.91 0.01
N PRO A 35 15.21 11.59 -0.46
CA PRO A 35 15.93 11.17 -1.65
C PRO A 35 16.50 9.76 -1.49
N ALA A 36 16.64 9.03 -2.60
CA ALA A 36 17.23 7.70 -2.60
C ALA A 36 18.63 7.71 -1.96
N LYS A 37 18.87 6.81 -1.00
CA LYS A 37 20.19 6.65 -0.36
C LYS A 37 21.26 6.17 -1.33
N VAL A 38 20.85 5.40 -2.33
CA VAL A 38 21.69 4.83 -3.38
C VAL A 38 21.01 5.15 -4.72
N SER A 39 21.77 5.75 -5.64
CA SER A 39 21.30 6.06 -6.98
C SER A 39 22.06 5.25 -8.02
N SER A 40 21.34 4.72 -9.00
CA SER A 40 21.93 3.97 -10.11
C SER A 40 22.24 4.90 -11.30
N PRO A 41 23.40 4.76 -11.96
CA PRO A 41 23.74 5.57 -13.14
C PRO A 41 22.93 5.19 -14.40
N ARG A 42 22.13 4.12 -14.33
CA ARG A 42 21.31 3.58 -15.42
C ARG A 42 20.00 4.37 -15.55
N ALA A 43 19.42 4.42 -16.74
CA ALA A 43 18.03 4.86 -16.87
C ALA A 43 17.09 3.69 -16.52
N ALA A 44 15.93 4.03 -15.96
CA ALA A 44 14.88 3.07 -15.65
C ALA A 44 13.64 3.34 -16.49
N GLN A 45 12.95 2.26 -16.86
CA GLN A 45 11.60 2.31 -17.41
C GLN A 45 10.67 1.55 -16.47
N ILE A 46 9.50 2.09 -16.19
CA ILE A 46 8.49 1.38 -15.39
C ILE A 46 7.62 0.57 -16.33
N ALA A 47 7.56 -0.75 -16.09
CA ALA A 47 6.56 -1.61 -16.74
C ALA A 47 5.20 -1.44 -16.08
N ASP A 48 4.14 -1.80 -16.80
CA ASP A 48 2.79 -1.85 -16.24
C ASP A 48 2.79 -2.67 -14.94
N VAL A 49 2.26 -2.06 -13.87
CA VAL A 49 2.22 -2.67 -12.55
C VAL A 49 1.31 -3.89 -12.60
N SER A 50 1.85 -5.05 -12.24
CA SER A 50 1.03 -6.25 -12.05
C SER A 50 0.22 -6.12 -10.75
N VAL A 51 -1.07 -6.48 -10.80
CA VAL A 51 -1.96 -6.45 -9.64
C VAL A 51 -2.55 -7.84 -9.44
N ALA A 52 -1.91 -8.63 -8.58
CA ALA A 52 -2.26 -10.01 -8.28
C ALA A 52 -3.13 -10.10 -7.01
N ILE A 53 -4.19 -9.30 -6.93
CA ILE A 53 -5.12 -9.30 -5.79
C ILE A 53 -6.19 -10.39 -6.04
N PRO A 54 -6.36 -11.38 -5.13
CA PRO A 54 -7.27 -12.51 -5.35
C PRO A 54 -8.73 -12.11 -5.57
N ASP A 55 -9.20 -11.10 -4.83
CA ASP A 55 -10.62 -10.75 -4.72
C ASP A 55 -11.09 -9.63 -5.69
N ALA A 56 -10.21 -9.19 -6.60
CA ALA A 56 -10.52 -8.12 -7.56
C ALA A 56 -10.85 -8.69 -8.95
N ASP A 57 -11.84 -8.14 -9.65
CA ASP A 57 -12.08 -8.44 -11.06
C ASP A 57 -11.04 -7.81 -12.00
N ASP A 58 -11.00 -8.23 -13.26
CA ASP A 58 -9.98 -7.81 -14.22
C ASP A 58 -10.06 -6.33 -14.60
N ALA A 59 -11.25 -5.74 -14.62
CA ALA A 59 -11.41 -4.31 -14.89
C ALA A 59 -10.86 -3.49 -13.71
N THR A 60 -11.17 -3.90 -12.48
CA THR A 60 -10.61 -3.32 -11.26
C THR A 60 -9.08 -3.44 -11.21
N ARG A 61 -8.53 -4.63 -11.49
CA ARG A 61 -7.07 -4.84 -11.56
C ARG A 61 -6.41 -3.94 -12.60
N THR A 62 -7.02 -3.82 -13.78
CA THR A 62 -6.52 -2.96 -14.87
C THR A 62 -6.55 -1.48 -14.50
N ALA A 63 -7.62 -1.02 -13.85
CA ALA A 63 -7.74 0.36 -13.39
C ALA A 63 -6.67 0.69 -12.33
N ILE A 64 -6.47 -0.21 -11.36
CA ILE A 64 -5.45 -0.07 -10.33
C ILE A 64 -4.05 -0.08 -10.97
N SER A 65 -3.78 -1.02 -11.88
CA SER A 65 -2.51 -1.14 -12.59
C SER A 65 -2.14 0.17 -13.29
N ARG A 66 -3.04 0.73 -14.11
CA ARG A 66 -2.80 2.00 -14.82
C ARG A 66 -2.55 3.16 -13.85
N SER A 67 -3.37 3.26 -12.81
CA SER A 67 -3.26 4.30 -11.78
C SER A 67 -1.91 4.23 -11.06
N LEU A 68 -1.51 3.04 -10.58
CA LEU A 68 -0.25 2.85 -9.87
C LEU A 68 0.95 3.03 -10.81
N THR A 69 0.87 2.59 -12.06
CA THR A 69 1.94 2.78 -13.04
C THR A 69 2.25 4.26 -13.23
N HIS A 70 1.22 5.09 -13.43
CA HIS A 70 1.39 6.54 -13.55
C HIS A 70 1.97 7.16 -12.28
N GLN A 71 1.44 6.80 -11.10
CA GLN A 71 1.91 7.32 -9.82
C GLN A 71 3.36 6.92 -9.51
N LEU A 72 3.73 5.67 -9.79
CA LEU A 72 5.10 5.17 -9.59
C LEU A 72 6.08 5.84 -10.53
N ASN A 73 5.68 6.16 -11.77
CA ASN A 73 6.52 6.90 -12.71
C ASN A 73 6.93 8.26 -12.12
N GLN A 74 5.95 9.00 -11.60
CA GLN A 74 6.21 10.27 -10.91
C GLN A 74 7.03 10.06 -9.63
N TYR A 75 6.73 9.02 -8.84
CA TYR A 75 7.42 8.74 -7.59
C TYR A 75 8.92 8.43 -7.79
N VAL A 76 9.24 7.50 -8.71
CA VAL A 76 10.63 7.09 -8.98
C VAL A 76 11.42 8.25 -9.59
N LYS A 77 10.80 9.02 -10.49
CA LYS A 77 11.40 10.23 -11.08
C LYS A 77 11.73 11.28 -10.01
N ALA A 78 10.82 11.51 -9.06
CA ALA A 78 11.05 12.44 -7.95
C ALA A 78 12.07 11.92 -6.92
N GLY A 79 12.19 10.59 -6.76
CA GLY A 79 13.01 9.98 -5.71
C GLY A 79 14.51 9.91 -6.01
N GLY A 80 14.93 10.12 -7.27
CA GLY A 80 16.34 10.11 -7.65
C GLY A 80 17.01 8.73 -7.60
N TYR A 81 16.23 7.66 -7.66
CA TYR A 81 16.71 6.27 -7.64
C TYR A 81 17.56 5.89 -8.86
N PHE A 82 17.30 6.53 -10.00
CA PHE A 82 17.96 6.29 -11.28
C PHE A 82 18.34 7.62 -11.91
N LYS A 83 19.35 7.60 -12.80
CA LYS A 83 19.82 8.79 -13.53
C LYS A 83 18.70 9.46 -14.32
N ASP A 84 17.87 8.65 -14.96
CA ASP A 84 16.70 9.10 -15.71
C ASP A 84 15.58 8.05 -15.60
N VAL A 85 14.34 8.48 -15.76
CA VAL A 85 13.15 7.62 -15.73
C VAL A 85 12.35 7.90 -16.99
N THR A 86 12.24 6.87 -17.83
CA THR A 86 11.52 6.93 -19.11
C THR A 86 10.18 6.21 -19.01
N GLU A 87 9.21 6.69 -19.76
CA GLU A 87 7.90 6.05 -19.88
C GLU A 87 7.90 5.08 -21.07
N TYR A 88 7.17 3.98 -20.94
CA TYR A 88 6.93 3.08 -22.08
C TYR A 88 6.18 3.85 -23.19
N PRO A 89 6.47 3.66 -24.50
CA PRO A 89 7.33 2.65 -25.14
C PRO A 89 8.71 3.15 -25.61
N VAL A 90 9.51 3.79 -24.76
CA VAL A 90 10.90 4.18 -25.13
C VAL A 90 11.80 2.93 -25.26
N ARG A 91 12.66 2.89 -26.29
CA ARG A 91 13.68 1.84 -26.45
C ARG A 91 14.75 1.99 -25.36
N LEU A 92 14.99 0.91 -24.63
CA LEU A 92 16.02 0.81 -23.60
C LEU A 92 17.41 0.81 -24.24
N GLY A 93 18.33 1.60 -23.69
CA GLY A 93 19.76 1.52 -23.96
C GLY A 93 20.37 0.22 -23.44
N GLU A 94 21.66 0.00 -23.71
CA GLU A 94 22.32 -1.28 -23.38
C GLU A 94 22.36 -1.59 -21.89
N ASN A 95 22.44 -0.55 -21.05
CA ASN A 95 22.54 -0.65 -19.60
C ASN A 95 21.23 -0.24 -18.89
N ASP A 96 20.18 0.08 -19.63
CA ASP A 96 18.93 0.53 -19.03
C ASP A 96 18.15 -0.65 -18.47
N VAL A 97 17.35 -0.37 -17.45
CA VAL A 97 16.64 -1.40 -16.69
C VAL A 97 15.14 -1.17 -16.73
N VAL A 98 14.38 -2.24 -16.58
CA VAL A 98 12.94 -2.20 -16.41
C VAL A 98 12.59 -2.53 -14.97
N LEU A 99 11.76 -1.68 -14.38
CA LEU A 99 11.20 -1.89 -13.04
C LEU A 99 9.84 -2.58 -13.20
N LYS A 100 9.76 -3.81 -12.70
CA LYS A 100 8.53 -4.61 -12.68
C LYS A 100 8.02 -4.65 -11.26
N PHE A 101 6.96 -3.88 -11.00
CA PHE A 101 6.24 -3.93 -9.74
C PHE A 101 5.09 -4.92 -9.82
N ASN A 102 4.90 -5.70 -8.77
CA ASN A 102 3.75 -6.57 -8.61
C ASN A 102 3.15 -6.40 -7.22
N MET A 103 1.90 -5.94 -7.17
CA MET A 103 1.16 -5.73 -5.93
C MET A 103 0.28 -6.94 -5.67
N THR A 104 0.59 -7.69 -4.61
CA THR A 104 -0.10 -8.94 -4.24
C THR A 104 -1.17 -8.73 -3.17
N SER A 105 -1.05 -7.66 -2.37
CA SER A 105 -2.09 -7.24 -1.42
C SER A 105 -2.10 -5.72 -1.31
N LEU A 106 -3.31 -5.14 -1.30
CA LEU A 106 -3.54 -3.69 -1.13
C LEU A 106 -4.81 -3.48 -0.27
N LYS A 107 -4.95 -4.25 0.82
CA LYS A 107 -6.17 -4.27 1.62
C LYS A 107 -6.13 -3.22 2.73
N GLY A 108 -7.18 -2.42 2.81
CA GLY A 108 -7.51 -1.58 3.96
C GLY A 108 -8.85 -2.01 4.53
N HIS A 109 -8.95 -2.08 5.85
CA HIS A 109 -10.16 -2.47 6.55
C HIS A 109 -10.33 -1.59 7.79
N ARG A 110 -11.53 -1.06 7.99
CA ARG A 110 -11.94 -0.39 9.23
C ARG A 110 -13.01 -1.24 9.89
N ALA A 111 -12.88 -1.52 11.17
CA ALA A 111 -13.91 -2.19 11.97
C ALA A 111 -14.04 -1.53 13.35
N PRO A 112 -15.22 -1.62 14.00
CA PRO A 112 -15.39 -1.21 15.40
C PRO A 112 -14.33 -1.86 16.27
N HIS A 113 -13.74 -1.08 17.18
CA HIS A 113 -12.71 -1.59 18.08
C HIS A 113 -13.31 -2.69 18.96
N PRO A 114 -12.66 -3.85 19.14
CA PRO A 114 -13.26 -4.99 19.86
C PRO A 114 -13.62 -4.66 21.31
N ALA A 115 -12.82 -3.81 21.98
CA ALA A 115 -13.15 -3.30 23.32
C ALA A 115 -14.42 -2.43 23.39
N TYR A 116 -14.99 -2.03 22.25
CA TYR A 116 -16.21 -1.23 22.16
C TYR A 116 -17.49 -2.07 22.40
N ILE A 117 -17.45 -3.39 22.17
CA ILE A 117 -18.59 -4.32 22.34
C ILE A 117 -18.14 -5.44 23.29
N PRO A 118 -18.49 -5.46 24.60
CA PRO A 118 -19.79 -5.16 25.23
C PRO A 118 -19.77 -3.96 26.21
N GLY A 119 -18.71 -3.14 26.20
CA GLY A 119 -18.53 -1.98 27.09
C GLY A 119 -19.32 -0.71 26.71
N ALA A 120 -20.18 -0.79 25.69
CA ALA A 120 -20.87 0.34 25.05
C ALA A 120 -21.58 1.32 26.02
N LEU A 121 -22.04 0.86 27.19
CA LEU A 121 -22.72 1.71 28.18
C LEU A 121 -21.76 2.57 29.02
N LEU A 122 -20.52 2.12 29.25
CA LEU A 122 -19.51 2.86 30.01
C LEU A 122 -18.65 3.74 29.07
N THR A 123 -18.55 3.34 27.80
CA THR A 123 -17.79 4.07 26.76
C THR A 123 -18.56 5.22 26.11
N LEU A 124 -19.91 5.20 26.14
CA LEU A 124 -20.77 6.29 25.65
C LEU A 124 -20.58 7.63 26.39
N THR A 125 -19.95 7.65 27.57
CA THR A 125 -19.92 8.85 28.44
C THR A 125 -18.54 9.38 28.82
N ILE A 126 -17.49 8.55 28.92
CA ILE A 126 -16.14 9.06 29.28
C ILE A 126 -15.10 8.70 28.21
N TRP A 127 -15.08 7.45 27.73
CA TRP A 127 -14.08 6.96 26.77
C TRP A 127 -14.05 7.76 25.46
N ILE A 128 -15.22 8.04 24.88
CA ILE A 128 -15.32 8.86 23.66
C ILE A 128 -14.85 10.29 23.92
N TRP A 129 -15.19 10.86 25.08
CA TRP A 129 -14.86 12.25 25.44
C TRP A 129 -13.36 12.47 25.69
N VAL A 130 -12.63 11.45 26.14
CA VAL A 130 -11.16 11.49 26.23
C VAL A 130 -10.45 10.98 24.97
N ASN A 131 -11.16 10.89 23.84
CA ASN A 131 -10.65 10.42 22.55
C ASN A 131 -10.15 8.96 22.55
N GLY A 132 -10.77 8.08 23.33
CA GLY A 132 -10.49 6.66 23.29
C GLY A 132 -10.81 6.05 21.92
N PRO A 133 -10.10 4.98 21.49
CA PRO A 133 -10.32 4.35 20.21
C PRO A 133 -11.69 3.69 20.11
N ILE A 134 -12.34 3.91 18.97
CA ILE A 134 -13.66 3.39 18.62
C ILE A 134 -13.62 2.53 17.36
N TYR A 135 -12.58 2.69 16.54
CA TYR A 135 -12.30 1.88 15.37
C TYR A 135 -10.86 1.35 15.40
N VAL A 136 -10.64 0.25 14.69
CA VAL A 136 -9.31 -0.24 14.30
C VAL A 136 -9.26 -0.23 12.78
N ASP A 137 -8.26 0.47 12.24
CA ASP A 137 -7.88 0.36 10.84
C ASP A 137 -6.79 -0.69 10.69
N SER A 138 -7.08 -1.78 10.01
CA SER A 138 -6.13 -2.83 9.67
C SER A 138 -5.75 -2.73 8.20
N PHE A 139 -4.45 -2.82 7.92
CA PHE A 139 -3.88 -2.75 6.58
C PHE A 139 -3.00 -3.97 6.31
N ASP A 140 -3.17 -4.57 5.14
CA ASP A 140 -2.28 -5.60 4.61
C ASP A 140 -1.86 -5.18 3.21
N MET A 141 -0.61 -4.73 3.08
CA MET A 141 -0.03 -4.35 1.79
C MET A 141 1.18 -5.20 1.52
N ALA A 142 1.23 -5.80 0.35
CA ALA A 142 2.31 -6.67 -0.06
C ALA A 142 2.64 -6.43 -1.52
N GLY A 143 3.92 -6.40 -1.83
CA GLY A 143 4.38 -6.23 -3.18
C GLY A 143 5.80 -6.73 -3.39
N ASP A 144 6.16 -6.86 -4.65
CA ASP A 144 7.50 -7.17 -5.10
C ASP A 144 7.92 -6.21 -6.21
N LEU A 145 9.23 -6.00 -6.29
CA LEU A 145 9.89 -5.22 -7.31
C LEU A 145 11.04 -6.05 -7.85
N ALA A 146 10.99 -6.34 -9.14
CA ALA A 146 12.11 -6.89 -9.89
C ALA A 146 12.70 -5.83 -10.83
N ILE A 147 14.01 -5.65 -10.76
CA ILE A 147 14.78 -4.83 -11.70
C ILE A 147 15.40 -5.78 -12.71
N VAL A 148 14.97 -5.68 -13.96
CA VAL A 148 15.44 -6.54 -15.05
C VAL A 148 16.23 -5.74 -16.08
N ASP A 149 17.16 -6.39 -16.78
CA ASP A 149 17.83 -5.80 -17.93
C ASP A 149 16.91 -5.78 -19.17
N ARG A 150 17.41 -5.22 -20.28
CA ARG A 150 16.71 -5.21 -21.58
C ARG A 150 16.34 -6.59 -22.14
N ASN A 151 17.05 -7.64 -21.71
CA ASN A 151 16.83 -9.02 -22.16
C ASN A 151 15.87 -9.77 -21.22
N GLY A 152 15.39 -9.13 -20.15
CA GLY A 152 14.54 -9.72 -19.14
C GLY A 152 15.28 -10.50 -18.05
N LYS A 153 16.61 -10.45 -18.00
CA LYS A 153 17.40 -11.05 -16.92
C LYS A 153 17.23 -10.21 -15.65
N GLU A 154 16.86 -10.87 -14.55
CA GLU A 154 16.77 -10.22 -13.25
C GLU A 154 18.17 -9.81 -12.74
N LEU A 155 18.28 -8.55 -12.33
CA LEU A 155 19.51 -7.95 -11.82
C LEU A 155 19.44 -7.74 -10.31
N ALA A 156 18.25 -7.41 -9.80
CA ALA A 156 17.95 -7.27 -8.39
C ALA A 156 16.45 -7.44 -8.16
N ALA A 157 16.07 -7.94 -6.99
CA ALA A 157 14.68 -7.99 -6.57
C ALA A 157 14.52 -7.67 -5.08
N ALA A 158 13.38 -7.09 -4.75
CA ALA A 158 12.92 -6.85 -3.39
C ALA A 158 11.47 -7.31 -3.24
N LYS A 159 11.14 -7.83 -2.07
CA LYS A 159 9.79 -8.21 -1.68
C LYS A 159 9.54 -7.68 -0.29
N GLU A 160 8.35 -7.14 -0.07
CA GLU A 160 7.99 -6.52 1.19
C GLU A 160 6.50 -6.75 1.50
N GLN A 161 6.19 -6.88 2.79
CA GLN A 161 4.82 -6.98 3.27
C GLN A 161 4.67 -6.22 4.58
N ILE A 162 3.74 -5.27 4.57
CA ILE A 162 3.40 -4.44 5.71
C ILE A 162 2.02 -4.84 6.20
N LYS A 163 1.98 -5.40 7.42
CA LYS A 163 0.76 -5.56 8.21
C LYS A 163 0.76 -4.55 9.33
N PHE A 164 -0.28 -3.74 9.39
CA PHE A 164 -0.34 -2.63 10.32
C PHE A 164 -1.76 -2.41 10.82
N GLU A 165 -1.90 -2.23 12.12
CA GLU A 165 -3.17 -1.86 12.75
C GLU A 165 -3.04 -0.50 13.44
N HIS A 166 -4.09 0.31 13.32
CA HIS A 166 -4.14 1.64 13.90
C HIS A 166 -5.46 1.90 14.60
N ASN A 167 -5.37 2.29 15.86
CA ASN A 167 -6.50 2.67 16.68
C ASN A 167 -6.97 4.08 16.30
N VAL A 168 -8.26 4.21 16.00
CA VAL A 168 -8.87 5.46 15.55
C VAL A 168 -9.90 5.92 16.59
N GLY A 169 -9.66 7.09 17.17
CA GLY A 169 -10.58 7.80 18.08
C GLY A 169 -11.44 8.83 17.33
N LEU A 170 -12.55 9.25 17.95
CA LEU A 170 -13.54 10.15 17.33
C LEU A 170 -12.97 11.51 16.90
N TYR A 171 -12.04 12.06 17.68
CA TYR A 171 -11.43 13.37 17.41
C TYR A 171 -10.13 13.26 16.60
N GLY A 172 -9.72 12.03 16.25
CA GLY A 172 -8.56 11.80 15.37
C GLY A 172 -8.85 12.21 13.93
N ARG A 173 -7.82 12.66 13.21
CA ARG A 173 -7.94 12.99 11.79
C ARG A 173 -8.33 11.76 10.97
N GLU A 174 -7.85 10.61 11.41
CA GLU A 174 -8.04 9.30 10.79
C GLU A 174 -9.52 8.89 10.82
N TYR A 175 -10.30 9.38 11.79
CA TYR A 175 -11.75 9.14 11.83
C TYR A 175 -12.44 9.66 10.56
N TRP A 176 -12.10 10.89 10.16
CA TRP A 176 -12.70 11.56 9.01
C TRP A 176 -12.06 11.17 7.66
N SER A 177 -10.85 10.62 7.66
CA SER A 177 -10.16 10.22 6.43
C SER A 177 -9.19 9.06 6.68
N PRO A 178 -9.24 7.96 5.90
CA PRO A 178 -8.34 6.82 6.04
C PRO A 178 -6.93 7.09 5.47
N VAL A 179 -6.25 8.13 5.97
CA VAL A 179 -4.95 8.60 5.46
C VAL A 179 -3.80 7.60 5.69
N MET A 180 -3.98 6.64 6.60
CA MET A 180 -2.92 5.69 6.97
C MET A 180 -2.60 4.69 5.86
N GLY A 181 -3.59 4.31 5.03
CA GLY A 181 -3.36 3.40 3.90
C GLY A 181 -2.35 3.99 2.91
N VAL A 182 -2.51 5.26 2.55
CA VAL A 182 -1.59 5.95 1.64
C VAL A 182 -0.18 6.04 2.22
N LYS A 183 -0.04 6.35 3.52
CA LYS A 183 1.27 6.40 4.18
C LYS A 183 1.98 5.05 4.09
N LYS A 184 1.25 3.96 4.33
CA LYS A 184 1.82 2.61 4.28
C LYS A 184 2.08 2.11 2.86
N LEU A 185 1.29 2.56 1.88
CA LEU A 185 1.59 2.33 0.47
C LEU A 185 2.89 3.04 0.05
N ASN A 186 3.10 4.29 0.47
CA ASN A 186 4.36 5.01 0.24
C ASN A 186 5.55 4.29 0.92
N GLU A 187 5.37 3.82 2.15
CA GLU A 187 6.38 3.07 2.89
C GLU A 187 6.76 1.76 2.18
N LEU A 188 5.78 1.01 1.68
CA LEU A 188 5.99 -0.20 0.88
C LEU A 188 6.83 0.11 -0.37
N VAL A 189 6.41 1.10 -1.16
CA VAL A 189 7.09 1.49 -2.41
C VAL A 189 8.50 1.97 -2.14
N SER A 190 8.70 2.83 -1.13
CA SER A 190 10.02 3.33 -0.74
C SER A 190 10.94 2.17 -0.33
N THR A 191 10.44 1.23 0.47
CA THR A 191 11.23 0.10 0.97
C THR A 191 11.62 -0.85 -0.16
N LEU A 192 10.69 -1.14 -1.08
CA LEU A 192 10.96 -1.95 -2.27
C LEU A 192 12.06 -1.30 -3.13
N LEU A 193 11.93 -0.01 -3.41
CA LEU A 193 12.91 0.73 -4.21
C LEU A 193 14.27 0.81 -3.53
N ASP A 194 14.32 1.23 -2.25
CA ASP A 194 15.55 1.34 -1.48
C ASP A 194 16.30 0.00 -1.43
N ASN A 195 15.59 -1.10 -1.18
CA ASN A 195 16.19 -2.43 -1.10
C ASN A 195 16.65 -2.94 -2.46
N ALA A 196 15.83 -2.76 -3.51
CA ALA A 196 16.17 -3.23 -4.85
C ALA A 196 17.36 -2.44 -5.46
N THR A 197 17.39 -1.11 -5.28
CA THR A 197 18.51 -0.30 -5.78
C THR A 197 19.79 -0.52 -4.97
N ALA A 198 19.70 -0.75 -3.66
CA ALA A 198 20.86 -1.12 -2.85
C ALA A 198 21.46 -2.46 -3.31
N LYS A 199 20.63 -3.47 -3.61
CA LYS A 199 21.08 -4.75 -4.17
C LYS A 199 21.68 -4.57 -5.57
N LEU A 200 21.09 -3.73 -6.41
CA LEU A 200 21.60 -3.42 -7.75
C LEU A 200 23.00 -2.77 -7.72
N ALA A 201 23.27 -1.95 -6.69
CA ALA A 201 24.56 -1.27 -6.53
C ALA A 201 25.66 -2.17 -5.97
N GLN A 202 25.32 -3.32 -5.36
CA GLN A 202 26.31 -4.29 -4.95
C GLN A 202 26.89 -4.99 -6.19
N PRO A 203 28.22 -5.17 -6.28
CA PRO A 203 28.79 -6.05 -7.31
C PRO A 203 28.12 -7.41 -7.17
N GLN A 204 27.56 -7.96 -8.25
CA GLN A 204 26.99 -9.31 -8.25
C GLN A 204 28.11 -10.33 -7.97
N LEU A 205 28.43 -10.54 -6.69
CA LEU A 205 29.34 -11.56 -6.23
C LEU A 205 28.61 -12.90 -6.27
N LYS A 206 28.77 -13.58 -7.42
CA LYS A 206 28.71 -15.04 -7.63
C LYS A 206 27.50 -15.76 -7.03
N GLU A 207 26.49 -15.99 -7.88
CA GLU A 207 25.66 -17.21 -7.83
C GLU A 207 26.00 -18.19 -8.96
N GLU A 208 27.27 -18.22 -9.39
CA GLU A 208 27.83 -19.37 -10.13
C GLU A 208 28.80 -20.09 -9.20
N GLN A 209 28.27 -20.93 -8.30
CA GLN A 209 28.90 -22.14 -7.77
C GLN A 209 28.04 -22.74 -6.64
N LYS A 210 27.07 -23.59 -7.00
CA LYS A 210 26.92 -24.90 -6.36
C LYS A 210 26.11 -25.86 -7.22
#